data_AF-A0A970YYG7-F1
#
_entry.id   AF-A0A970YYG7-F1
#
_cell.length_a   1.000
_cell.length_b   1.000
_cell.length_c   1.000
_cell.angle_alpha   90.00
_cell.angle_beta   90.00
_cell.angle_gamma   90.00
#
_symmetry.space_group_name_H-M   'P 1'
#
loop_
_entity.id
_entity.type
_entity.pdbx_description
1 polymer ?
#
loop_
_entity_poly.entity_id
_entity_poly.type
_entity_poly.pdbx_seq_one_letter_code
_entity_poly.pdbx_strand_id
1 'polypeptide(L)'
;MGYYDATKGVYVGDSGQSDYDRTIEAIKYYEKNDMTSQRDNAVKYASEQGYTQPGYKPSTTTTTTPKTSSNTSSSSSSSTRERTTDTTPRTSNINTGSNQYYIPYEQELRDLIGSYPKYTPLSESQMMSQAQNYADLQVDPQLDALSKALRNAISAAENQTNEVTAAYSGVGAQADRLLGEAQRQGEISAIARGGGRSGAVETSVANMKQPIMEQVTQAEAEKAAKLANIANSKTNAQTAYDEGTVALEAQRGRLVAQQLAAIKELDYAKQTGRADAILAATERLAAATNARNQFDNSLLQSYIDMMGEVPGEIVERPVITNPNSNSGGSNYSNEPVGLRAYIESKGGSVGFSSPDGSAMNGTVTINGKSYSATQLIQKGATLVNGAWYIPESVLRGMM
;
A
#
# COMPACT_ATOMS: atom_id res chain seq x y z
N MET A 1 12.41 -14.32 -4.71
CA MET A 1 13.14 -15.32 -3.89
C MET A 1 14.56 -14.82 -3.80
N GLY A 2 14.90 -14.07 -2.73
CA GLY A 2 16.22 -13.45 -2.59
C GLY A 2 17.36 -14.48 -2.55
N TYR A 3 18.55 -14.03 -2.95
CA TYR A 3 19.74 -14.88 -3.09
C TYR A 3 20.76 -14.55 -2.01
N TYR A 4 21.52 -15.55 -1.57
CA TYR A 4 22.60 -15.36 -0.60
C TYR A 4 23.87 -14.91 -1.32
N ASP A 5 24.45 -13.78 -0.93
CA ASP A 5 25.72 -13.31 -1.47
C ASP A 5 26.87 -13.82 -0.59
N ALA A 6 27.60 -14.81 -1.10
CA ALA A 6 28.71 -15.46 -0.39
C ALA A 6 29.91 -14.53 -0.17
N THR A 7 30.08 -13.48 -0.98
CA THR A 7 31.14 -12.47 -0.80
C THR A 7 30.81 -11.46 0.30
N LYS A 8 29.52 -11.20 0.53
CA LYS A 8 29.05 -10.29 1.59
C LYS A 8 28.66 -11.01 2.89
N GLY A 9 28.44 -12.32 2.85
CA GLY A 9 28.05 -13.13 4.01
C GLY A 9 26.63 -12.85 4.52
N VAL A 10 25.77 -12.28 3.68
CA VAL A 10 24.41 -11.83 4.03
C VAL A 10 23.41 -12.15 2.91
N TYR A 11 22.15 -12.26 3.30
CA TYR A 11 20.99 -12.44 2.42
C TYR A 11 20.77 -11.15 1.66
N VAL A 12 20.63 -11.23 0.35
CA VAL A 12 20.43 -10.08 -0.53
C VAL A 12 19.03 -10.25 -1.12
N GLY A 13 18.16 -9.27 -0.86
CA GLY A 13 16.79 -9.23 -1.37
C GLY A 13 16.69 -9.35 -2.89
N ASP A 14 15.47 -9.27 -3.44
CA ASP A 14 15.25 -9.50 -4.87
C ASP A 14 16.06 -8.55 -5.78
N SER A 15 16.45 -9.04 -6.97
CA SER A 15 17.31 -8.30 -7.89
C SER A 15 16.60 -7.02 -8.37
N GLY A 16 17.18 -5.86 -8.08
CA GLY A 16 16.63 -4.54 -8.46
C GLY A 16 16.49 -3.56 -7.30
N GLN A 17 16.51 -4.05 -6.05
CA GLN A 17 16.54 -3.19 -4.87
C GLN A 17 17.90 -2.52 -4.67
N SER A 18 17.89 -1.32 -4.06
CA SER A 18 19.12 -0.61 -3.70
C SER A 18 19.92 -1.40 -2.66
N ASP A 19 21.24 -1.20 -2.63
CA ASP A 19 22.10 -1.91 -1.67
C ASP A 19 21.74 -1.57 -0.20
N TYR A 20 21.22 -0.36 0.03
CA TYR A 20 20.65 0.07 1.30
C TYR A 20 19.44 -0.80 1.69
N ASP A 21 18.41 -0.86 0.84
CA ASP A 21 17.16 -1.57 1.15
C ASP A 21 17.41 -3.06 1.40
N ARG A 22 18.27 -3.66 0.58
CA ARG A 22 18.65 -5.07 0.73
C ARG A 22 19.34 -5.34 2.06
N THR A 23 20.21 -4.42 2.50
CA THR A 23 20.91 -4.55 3.79
C THR A 23 19.93 -4.39 4.96
N ILE A 24 18.98 -3.47 4.88
CA ILE A 24 17.97 -3.27 5.93
C ILE A 24 16.99 -4.45 6.03
N GLU A 25 16.52 -4.98 4.89
CA GLU A 25 15.68 -6.17 4.84
C GLU A 25 16.39 -7.41 5.38
N ALA A 26 17.68 -7.58 5.06
CA ALA A 26 18.49 -8.67 5.59
C ALA A 26 18.59 -8.63 7.12
N ILE A 27 18.81 -7.45 7.71
CA ILE A 27 18.84 -7.27 9.16
C ILE A 27 17.49 -7.69 9.78
N LYS A 28 16.36 -7.20 9.23
CA LYS A 28 15.01 -7.54 9.70
C LYS A 28 14.72 -9.04 9.57
N TYR A 29 15.13 -9.66 8.47
CA TYR A 29 14.98 -11.09 8.24
C TYR A 29 15.76 -11.91 9.26
N TYR A 30 17.03 -11.56 9.52
CA TYR A 30 17.85 -12.27 10.50
C TYR A 30 17.39 -12.09 11.93
N GLU A 31 16.88 -10.90 12.28
CA GLU A 31 16.27 -10.63 13.57
C GLU A 31 15.01 -11.47 13.79
N LYS A 32 14.13 -11.57 12.78
CA LYS A 32 12.90 -12.39 12.85
C LYS A 32 13.17 -13.90 13.00
N ASN A 33 14.32 -14.38 12.54
CA ASN A 33 14.68 -15.79 12.53
C ASN A 33 15.76 -16.16 13.57
N ASP A 34 16.05 -15.27 14.54
CA ASP A 34 17.07 -15.47 15.59
C ASP A 34 18.48 -15.81 15.05
N MET A 35 18.84 -15.30 13.87
CA MET A 35 20.12 -15.54 13.21
C MET A 35 21.16 -14.49 13.60
N THR A 36 21.61 -14.53 14.85
CA THR A 36 22.37 -13.44 15.50
C THR A 36 23.68 -13.08 14.80
N SER A 37 24.47 -14.07 14.35
CA SER A 37 25.76 -13.80 13.69
C SER A 37 25.60 -13.14 12.32
N GLN A 38 24.58 -13.55 11.56
CA GLN A 38 24.29 -12.99 10.24
C GLN A 38 23.70 -11.59 10.36
N ARG A 39 22.87 -11.35 11.38
CA ARG A 39 22.43 -10.01 11.75
C ARG A 39 23.61 -9.09 12.05
N ASP A 40 24.54 -9.52 12.91
CA ASP A 40 25.69 -8.70 13.31
C ASP A 40 26.61 -8.35 12.14
N ASN A 41 26.82 -9.31 11.22
CA ASN A 41 27.55 -9.06 9.98
C ASN A 41 26.82 -8.05 9.07
N ALA A 42 25.49 -8.15 8.94
CA ALA A 42 24.70 -7.20 8.15
C ALA A 42 24.70 -5.79 8.76
N VAL A 43 24.60 -5.68 10.09
CA VAL A 43 24.69 -4.40 10.82
C VAL A 43 26.08 -3.79 10.66
N LYS A 44 27.15 -4.60 10.75
CA LYS A 44 28.52 -4.14 10.51
C LYS A 44 28.68 -3.61 9.09
N TYR A 45 28.23 -4.34 8.08
CA TYR A 45 28.25 -3.89 6.68
C TYR A 45 27.49 -2.58 6.49
N ALA A 46 26.28 -2.46 7.05
CA ALA A 46 25.50 -1.22 7.02
C ALA A 46 26.28 -0.04 7.61
N SER A 47 26.98 -0.25 8.73
CA SER A 47 27.81 0.80 9.35
C SER A 47 29.03 1.19 8.50
N GLU A 48 29.67 0.23 7.83
CA GLU A 48 30.82 0.48 6.95
C GLU A 48 30.41 1.24 5.67
N GLN A 49 29.19 1.00 5.18
CA GLN A 49 28.62 1.71 4.02
C GLN A 49 27.96 3.05 4.38
N GLY A 50 27.93 3.43 5.67
CA GLY A 50 27.30 4.67 6.12
C GLY A 50 25.77 4.66 6.07
N TYR A 51 25.15 3.47 6.05
CA TYR A 51 23.70 3.32 6.07
C TYR A 51 23.18 3.67 7.46
N THR A 52 22.45 4.78 7.56
CA THR A 52 21.77 5.16 8.79
C THR A 52 20.46 4.39 8.88
N GLN A 53 20.36 3.53 9.90
CA GLN A 53 19.14 2.77 10.19
C GLN A 53 18.10 3.71 10.84
N PRO A 54 16.83 3.71 10.41
CA PRO A 54 15.74 4.25 11.22
C PRO A 54 15.58 3.35 12.45
N GLY A 55 15.89 3.86 13.65
CA GLY A 55 15.55 3.21 14.92
C GLY A 55 16.66 2.48 15.68
N TYR A 56 17.93 2.48 15.24
CA TYR A 56 19.03 1.88 15.99
C TYR A 56 19.98 2.95 16.56
N LYS A 57 20.13 3.01 17.89
CA LYS A 57 21.17 3.81 18.55
C LYS A 57 22.38 2.91 18.85
N PRO A 58 23.58 3.21 18.35
CA PRO A 58 24.75 2.44 18.72
C PRO A 58 25.04 2.60 20.22
N SER A 59 25.11 1.48 20.92
CA SER A 59 25.64 1.44 22.29
C SER A 59 27.11 1.84 22.26
N THR A 60 27.43 3.01 22.80
CA THR A 60 28.81 3.47 23.00
C THR A 60 29.44 2.69 24.15
N THR A 61 30.27 1.69 23.82
CA THR A 61 31.22 1.12 24.78
C THR A 61 32.51 1.94 24.73
N THR A 62 32.93 2.34 25.92
CA THR A 62 33.94 3.32 26.28
C THR A 62 35.34 3.03 25.75
N THR A 63 36.00 4.13 25.39
CA THR A 63 37.41 4.36 25.06
C THR A 63 38.43 3.65 25.95
N THR A 64 39.45 3.05 25.33
CA THR A 64 40.84 3.11 25.80
C THR A 64 41.78 3.42 24.64
N THR A 65 42.39 4.60 24.70
CA THR A 65 43.49 5.14 23.89
C THR A 65 44.70 4.19 23.82
N PRO A 66 45.54 4.27 22.77
CA PRO A 66 46.71 5.15 22.90
C PRO A 66 47.10 5.96 21.64
N LYS A 67 47.73 7.10 21.93
CA LYS A 67 48.49 8.00 21.04
C LYS A 67 49.35 7.24 20.01
N THR A 68 49.33 7.72 18.76
CA THR A 68 50.57 7.92 17.98
C THR A 68 50.44 9.10 17.01
N SER A 69 51.50 9.89 17.00
CA SER A 69 51.82 11.08 16.23
C SER A 69 51.99 10.80 14.73
N SER A 70 51.63 11.77 13.87
CA SER A 70 52.47 12.20 12.75
C SER A 70 51.97 13.49 12.09
N ASN A 71 52.95 14.34 11.80
CA ASN A 71 52.91 15.58 11.02
C ASN A 71 52.42 15.35 9.58
N THR A 72 52.02 16.40 8.86
CA THR A 72 52.87 17.14 7.87
C THR A 72 52.03 18.15 7.06
N SER A 73 52.57 19.37 6.92
CA SER A 73 52.48 20.34 5.79
C SER A 73 51.10 20.90 5.39
N SER A 74 50.75 22.17 5.63
CA SER A 74 51.29 23.47 5.14
C SER A 74 50.56 24.01 3.91
N SER A 75 49.87 25.14 4.06
CA SER A 75 50.06 26.35 3.24
C SER A 75 48.99 27.40 3.54
N SER A 76 49.39 28.55 4.07
CA SER A 76 48.90 29.86 3.63
C SER A 76 49.74 30.94 4.30
N SER A 77 50.33 31.74 3.42
CA SER A 77 51.27 32.80 3.69
C SER A 77 50.56 34.13 3.99
N SER A 78 51.30 34.98 4.72
CA SER A 78 51.28 36.45 4.70
C SER A 78 50.03 37.17 5.23
N SER A 79 50.15 37.85 6.37
CA SER A 79 50.75 39.19 6.39
C SER A 79 51.03 39.66 7.82
N THR A 80 52.19 40.28 7.98
CA THR A 80 52.74 40.82 9.22
C THR A 80 52.29 42.27 9.41
N ARG A 81 51.82 42.63 10.61
CA ARG A 81 52.22 43.84 11.34
C ARG A 81 51.62 43.88 12.74
N GLU A 82 52.49 43.70 13.74
CA GLU A 82 52.30 44.13 15.12
C GLU A 82 52.29 45.67 15.19
N ARG A 83 51.46 46.26 16.05
CA ARG A 83 51.92 47.16 17.13
C ARG A 83 50.80 47.59 18.09
N THR A 84 51.00 47.21 19.35
CA THR A 84 50.81 47.98 20.61
C THR A 84 49.47 48.66 20.92
N THR A 85 48.84 48.11 21.96
CA THR A 85 48.15 48.76 23.09
C THR A 85 48.42 50.27 23.28
N ASP A 86 47.35 51.07 23.35
CA ASP A 86 47.25 52.08 24.40
C ASP A 86 45.79 52.43 24.74
N THR A 87 45.60 52.59 26.04
CA THR A 87 44.41 52.91 26.82
C THR A 87 44.20 54.42 26.84
N THR A 88 43.04 54.92 26.41
CA THR A 88 42.42 56.16 26.92
C THR A 88 41.04 56.38 26.29
N PRO A 89 39.94 56.39 27.08
CA PRO A 89 38.70 57.03 26.64
C PRO A 89 38.88 58.55 26.76
N ARG A 90 39.08 59.17 25.60
CA ARG A 90 39.09 60.60 25.37
C ARG A 90 37.78 61.23 25.86
N THR A 91 37.88 62.05 26.91
CA THR A 91 36.86 63.01 27.31
C THR A 91 36.71 64.06 26.22
N SER A 92 35.56 64.08 25.55
CA SER A 92 35.11 65.23 24.76
C SER A 92 33.85 65.76 25.40
N ASN A 93 34.02 66.82 26.19
CA ASN A 93 32.97 67.76 26.57
C ASN A 93 32.39 68.37 25.30
N ILE A 94 31.13 68.08 25.00
CA ILE A 94 30.24 69.02 24.31
C ILE A 94 29.01 69.13 25.18
N ASN A 95 29.00 70.19 25.99
CA ASN A 95 27.85 70.66 26.71
C ASN A 95 27.23 71.79 25.89
N THR A 96 26.13 71.50 25.20
CA THR A 96 25.17 72.51 24.74
C THR A 96 23.79 71.94 24.98
N GLY A 97 23.16 72.43 26.05
CA GLY A 97 21.87 71.97 26.51
C GLY A 97 20.75 72.22 25.51
N SER A 98 19.82 71.26 25.48
CA SER A 98 18.40 71.52 25.32
C SER A 98 17.65 70.24 25.70
N ASN A 99 16.98 70.32 26.86
CA ASN A 99 15.89 69.45 27.32
C ASN A 99 16.05 67.95 27.04
N GLN A 100 16.66 67.24 28.00
CA GLN A 100 16.30 65.85 28.22
C GLN A 100 14.81 65.80 28.51
N TYR A 101 14.03 65.51 27.48
CA TYR A 101 12.64 65.13 27.58
C TYR A 101 12.64 63.77 28.31
N TYR A 102 12.61 63.83 29.63
CA TYR A 102 12.43 62.66 30.49
C TYR A 102 11.01 62.17 30.24
N ILE A 103 10.85 61.19 29.36
CA ILE A 103 9.60 60.49 29.15
C ILE A 103 9.59 59.34 30.16
N PRO A 104 8.88 59.45 31.30
CA PRO A 104 8.82 58.39 32.31
C PRO A 104 8.34 57.05 31.73
N TYR A 105 7.54 57.10 30.66
CA TYR A 105 7.06 55.92 29.94
C TYR A 105 8.19 55.14 29.23
N GLU A 106 9.31 55.77 28.83
CA GLU A 106 10.44 55.06 28.20
C GLU A 106 11.28 54.27 29.21
N GLN A 107 11.36 54.76 30.46
CA GLN A 107 12.03 54.03 31.54
C GLN A 107 11.18 52.87 32.03
N GLU A 108 9.86 53.06 32.15
CA GLU A 108 8.93 51.96 32.45
C GLU A 108 8.89 50.92 31.33
N LEU A 109 8.95 51.32 30.05
CA LEU A 109 9.07 50.38 28.93
C LEU A 109 10.42 49.64 28.95
N ARG A 110 11.53 50.31 29.29
CA ARG A 110 12.84 49.65 29.45
C ARG A 110 12.86 48.67 30.61
N ASP A 111 12.26 49.00 31.74
CA ASP A 111 12.15 48.09 32.89
C ASP A 111 11.18 46.94 32.61
N LEU A 112 10.09 47.18 31.88
CA LEU A 112 9.15 46.13 31.46
C LEU A 112 9.81 45.16 30.47
N ILE A 113 10.57 45.67 29.50
CA ILE A 113 11.39 44.85 28.58
C ILE A 113 12.53 44.14 29.34
N GLY A 114 13.12 44.80 30.34
CA GLY A 114 14.15 44.23 31.22
C GLY A 114 13.62 43.15 32.18
N SER A 115 12.32 43.18 32.51
CA SER A 115 11.63 42.21 33.36
C SER A 115 11.14 40.97 32.61
N TYR A 116 11.17 40.98 31.28
CA TYR A 116 10.84 39.81 30.48
C TYR A 116 11.90 38.72 30.74
N PRO A 117 11.50 37.48 31.10
CA PRO A 117 12.46 36.41 31.29
C PRO A 117 13.28 36.25 30.00
N LYS A 118 14.61 36.28 30.11
CA LYS A 118 15.52 36.09 28.97
C LYS A 118 15.09 34.84 28.22
N TYR A 119 14.61 35.02 27.00
CA TYR A 119 14.25 33.90 26.14
C TYR A 119 15.48 33.01 25.96
N THR A 120 15.36 31.72 26.28
CA THR A 120 16.40 30.74 26.02
C THR A 120 16.05 30.04 24.70
N PRO A 121 16.86 30.21 23.65
CA PRO A 121 16.65 29.54 22.36
C PRO A 121 16.49 28.03 22.52
N LEU A 122 15.61 27.43 21.71
CA LEU A 122 15.54 25.97 21.61
C LEU A 122 16.82 25.44 20.94
N SER A 123 17.33 24.30 21.41
CA SER A 123 18.41 23.63 20.69
C SER A 123 17.92 23.08 19.35
N GLU A 124 18.82 22.96 18.37
CA GLU A 124 18.46 22.37 17.06
C GLU A 124 17.90 20.94 17.21
N SER A 125 18.43 20.17 18.15
CA SER A 125 17.90 18.83 18.47
C SER A 125 16.47 18.86 19.02
N GLN A 126 16.12 19.85 19.85
CA GLN A 126 14.76 20.01 20.38
C GLN A 126 13.79 20.43 19.28
N MET A 127 14.19 21.38 18.42
CA MET A 127 13.37 21.80 17.27
C MET A 127 13.13 20.64 16.30
N MET A 128 14.18 19.86 16.01
CA MET A 128 14.08 18.67 15.15
C MET A 128 13.17 17.61 15.77
N SER A 129 13.31 17.32 17.06
CA SER A 129 12.46 16.34 17.75
C SER A 129 10.98 16.77 17.75
N GLN A 130 10.68 18.07 17.94
CA GLN A 130 9.31 18.57 17.84
C GLN A 130 8.75 18.43 16.41
N ALA A 131 9.56 18.73 15.39
CA ALA A 131 9.16 18.58 13.99
C ALA A 131 8.92 17.11 13.61
N GLN A 132 9.77 16.19 14.09
CA GLN A 132 9.62 14.74 13.90
C GLN A 132 8.36 14.22 14.57
N ASN A 133 8.17 14.50 15.87
CA ASN A 133 6.97 14.06 16.60
C ASN A 133 5.68 14.54 15.92
N TYR A 134 5.69 15.77 15.38
CA TYR A 134 4.56 16.29 14.62
C TYR A 134 4.29 15.50 13.32
N ALA A 135 5.34 15.21 12.54
CA ALA A 135 5.20 14.44 11.30
C ALA A 135 4.80 12.98 11.58
N ASP A 136 5.35 12.37 12.62
CA ASP A 136 5.03 11.01 13.05
C ASP A 136 3.54 10.89 13.43
N LEU A 137 3.02 11.84 14.22
CA LEU A 137 1.60 11.89 14.58
C LEU A 137 0.65 12.01 13.38
N GLN A 138 1.14 12.48 12.23
CA GLN A 138 0.35 12.55 11.00
C GLN A 138 0.47 11.31 10.13
N VAL A 139 1.67 10.77 10.01
CA VAL A 139 1.96 9.70 9.05
C VAL A 139 1.75 8.30 9.64
N ASP A 140 2.01 8.10 10.94
CA ASP A 140 1.90 6.79 11.59
C ASP A 140 0.47 6.20 11.52
N PRO A 141 -0.62 6.96 11.75
CA PRO A 141 -1.97 6.42 11.61
C PRO A 141 -2.29 5.94 10.18
N GLN A 142 -1.74 6.63 9.17
CA GLN A 142 -1.93 6.27 7.77
C GLN A 142 -1.15 5.01 7.41
N LEU A 143 0.09 4.87 7.90
CA LEU A 143 0.88 3.64 7.75
C LEU A 143 0.21 2.45 8.45
N ASP A 144 -0.34 2.62 9.65
CA ASP A 144 -1.08 1.55 10.34
C ASP A 144 -2.33 1.14 9.54
N ALA A 145 -3.11 2.10 9.03
CA ALA A 145 -4.26 1.83 8.17
C ALA A 145 -3.86 1.07 6.90
N LEU A 146 -2.78 1.49 6.23
CA LEU A 146 -2.23 0.83 5.04
C LEU A 146 -1.81 -0.62 5.34
N SER A 147 -1.15 -0.86 6.49
CA SER A 147 -0.76 -2.21 6.93
C SER A 147 -1.95 -3.11 7.24
N LYS A 148 -3.03 -2.56 7.84
CA LYS A 148 -4.27 -3.29 8.11
C LYS A 148 -4.94 -3.68 6.80
N ALA A 149 -4.98 -2.77 5.84
CA ALA A 149 -5.58 -3.02 4.55
C ALA A 149 -4.82 -4.08 3.74
N LEU A 150 -3.48 -4.05 3.72
CA LEU A 150 -2.67 -5.12 3.14
C LEU A 150 -2.98 -6.48 3.78
N ARG A 151 -3.02 -6.55 5.12
CA ARG A 151 -3.35 -7.80 5.84
C ARG A 151 -4.75 -8.32 5.46
N ASN A 152 -5.73 -7.44 5.35
CA ASN A 152 -7.08 -7.81 4.94
C ASN A 152 -7.10 -8.34 3.50
N ALA A 153 -6.38 -7.71 2.56
CA ALA A 153 -6.26 -8.19 1.19
C ALA A 153 -5.58 -9.56 1.10
N ILE A 154 -4.47 -9.76 1.82
CA ILE A 154 -3.77 -11.05 1.85
C ILE A 154 -4.70 -12.13 2.41
N SER A 155 -5.40 -11.85 3.51
CA SER A 155 -6.35 -12.81 4.09
C SER A 155 -7.51 -13.13 3.14
N ALA A 156 -8.05 -12.13 2.44
CA ALA A 156 -9.09 -12.33 1.43
C ALA A 156 -8.59 -13.21 0.26
N ALA A 157 -7.39 -12.94 -0.25
CA ALA A 157 -6.77 -13.74 -1.32
C ALA A 157 -6.49 -15.19 -0.87
N GLU A 158 -6.10 -15.41 0.39
CA GLU A 158 -5.93 -16.75 0.96
C GLU A 158 -7.26 -17.49 1.06
N ASN A 159 -8.32 -16.82 1.51
CA ASN A 159 -9.67 -17.39 1.54
C ASN A 159 -10.14 -17.79 0.13
N GLN A 160 -9.95 -16.92 -0.86
CA GLN A 160 -10.28 -17.22 -2.26
C GLN A 160 -9.46 -18.39 -2.81
N THR A 161 -8.18 -18.48 -2.46
CA THR A 161 -7.32 -19.61 -2.85
C THR A 161 -7.87 -20.93 -2.28
N ASN A 162 -8.30 -20.91 -1.02
CA ASN A 162 -8.90 -22.07 -0.36
C ASN A 162 -10.25 -22.42 -0.99
N GLU A 163 -11.09 -21.44 -1.30
CA GLU A 163 -12.38 -21.64 -1.98
C GLU A 163 -12.21 -22.23 -3.38
N VAL A 164 -11.31 -21.68 -4.21
CA VAL A 164 -10.99 -22.23 -5.54
C VAL A 164 -10.41 -23.64 -5.40
N THR A 165 -9.48 -23.86 -4.48
CA THR A 165 -8.90 -25.19 -4.29
C THR A 165 -9.95 -26.21 -3.85
N ALA A 166 -10.85 -25.83 -2.93
CA ALA A 166 -11.95 -26.68 -2.48
C ALA A 166 -12.98 -26.94 -3.58
N ALA A 167 -13.34 -25.93 -4.37
CA ALA A 167 -14.31 -26.04 -5.47
C ALA A 167 -13.83 -27.03 -6.54
N TYR A 168 -12.54 -27.05 -6.85
CA TYR A 168 -11.94 -27.92 -7.88
C TYR A 168 -11.37 -29.25 -7.32
N SER A 169 -11.34 -29.45 -6.00
CA SER A 169 -10.79 -30.67 -5.38
C SER A 169 -11.50 -31.97 -5.80
N GLY A 170 -12.79 -31.88 -6.16
CA GLY A 170 -13.62 -33.04 -6.55
C GLY A 170 -13.54 -33.42 -8.03
N VAL A 171 -12.95 -32.57 -8.88
CA VAL A 171 -12.93 -32.73 -10.35
C VAL A 171 -12.27 -34.04 -10.76
N GLY A 172 -11.09 -34.34 -10.23
CA GLY A 172 -10.36 -35.58 -10.54
C GLY A 172 -11.12 -36.83 -10.12
N ALA A 173 -11.62 -36.87 -8.88
CA ALA A 173 -12.37 -38.03 -8.38
C ALA A 173 -13.70 -38.25 -9.13
N GLN A 174 -14.35 -37.19 -9.59
CA GLN A 174 -15.55 -37.28 -10.43
C GLN A 174 -15.20 -37.77 -11.84
N ALA A 175 -14.10 -37.27 -12.42
CA ALA A 175 -13.60 -37.73 -13.71
C ALA A 175 -13.25 -39.22 -13.69
N ASP A 176 -12.51 -39.68 -12.67
CA ASP A 176 -12.15 -41.10 -12.52
C ASP A 176 -13.37 -42.00 -12.43
N ARG A 177 -14.40 -41.55 -11.70
CA ARG A 177 -15.68 -42.27 -11.60
C ARG A 177 -16.36 -42.39 -12.96
N LEU A 178 -16.42 -41.30 -13.71
CA LEU A 178 -17.06 -41.25 -15.03
C LEU A 178 -16.25 -42.05 -16.08
N LEU A 179 -14.92 -41.97 -16.05
CA LEU A 179 -14.04 -42.77 -16.90
C LEU A 179 -14.18 -44.27 -16.62
N GLY A 180 -14.26 -44.66 -15.34
CA GLY A 180 -14.52 -46.04 -14.93
C GLY A 180 -15.93 -46.53 -15.27
N GLU A 181 -16.92 -45.64 -15.30
CA GLU A 181 -18.27 -45.96 -15.77
C GLU A 181 -18.32 -46.11 -17.30
N ALA A 182 -17.64 -45.24 -18.05
CA ALA A 182 -17.48 -45.37 -19.50
C ALA A 182 -16.77 -46.67 -19.89
N GLN A 183 -15.76 -47.10 -19.12
CA GLN A 183 -15.11 -48.40 -19.31
C GLN A 183 -16.07 -49.57 -19.09
N ARG A 184 -16.78 -49.58 -17.95
CA ARG A 184 -17.77 -50.63 -17.65
C ARG A 184 -18.89 -50.69 -18.68
N GLN A 185 -19.40 -49.56 -19.15
CA GLN A 185 -20.40 -49.52 -20.23
C GLN A 185 -19.84 -50.08 -21.55
N GLY A 186 -18.57 -49.78 -21.85
CA GLY A 186 -17.83 -50.40 -22.94
C GLY A 186 -17.79 -51.91 -22.85
N GLU A 187 -17.35 -52.46 -21.73
CA GLU A 187 -17.26 -53.90 -21.47
C GLU A 187 -18.63 -54.59 -21.56
N ILE A 188 -19.67 -54.02 -20.95
CA ILE A 188 -21.04 -54.54 -21.02
C ILE A 188 -21.51 -54.58 -22.49
N SER A 189 -21.22 -53.54 -23.27
CA SER A 189 -21.57 -53.51 -24.69
C SER A 189 -20.79 -54.54 -25.52
N ALA A 190 -19.54 -54.84 -25.14
CA ALA A 190 -18.70 -55.85 -25.78
C ALA A 190 -19.22 -57.27 -25.52
N ILE A 191 -19.60 -57.54 -24.28
CA ILE A 191 -20.19 -58.81 -23.85
C ILE A 191 -21.55 -59.01 -24.53
N ALA A 192 -22.41 -57.99 -24.52
CA ALA A 192 -23.73 -58.04 -25.15
C ALA A 192 -23.67 -58.25 -26.68
N ARG A 193 -22.59 -57.83 -27.33
CA ARG A 193 -22.37 -58.02 -28.78
C ARG A 193 -21.57 -59.27 -29.13
N GLY A 194 -21.29 -60.15 -28.16
CA GLY A 194 -20.70 -61.46 -28.43
C GLY A 194 -19.23 -61.43 -28.87
N GLY A 195 -18.40 -60.59 -28.24
CA GLY A 195 -16.92 -60.75 -28.24
C GLY A 195 -16.16 -60.54 -29.56
N GLY A 196 -16.81 -60.25 -30.68
CA GLY A 196 -16.18 -60.31 -32.01
C GLY A 196 -15.82 -58.99 -32.72
N ARG A 197 -16.12 -57.81 -32.15
CA ARG A 197 -15.88 -56.51 -32.81
C ARG A 197 -15.16 -55.51 -31.91
N SER A 198 -13.93 -55.85 -31.52
CA SER A 198 -13.08 -55.05 -30.61
C SER A 198 -13.01 -53.57 -31.00
N GLY A 199 -12.77 -53.28 -32.29
CA GLY A 199 -12.62 -51.90 -32.76
C GLY A 199 -13.85 -50.99 -32.58
N ALA A 200 -15.07 -51.52 -32.66
CA ALA A 200 -16.28 -50.71 -32.50
C ALA A 200 -16.57 -50.36 -31.03
N VAL A 201 -16.22 -51.27 -30.12
CA VAL A 201 -16.32 -51.04 -28.67
C VAL A 201 -15.24 -50.05 -28.23
N GLU A 202 -14.00 -50.25 -28.68
CA GLU A 202 -12.88 -49.35 -28.40
C GLU A 202 -13.19 -47.93 -28.86
N THR A 203 -13.75 -47.77 -30.07
CA THR A 203 -14.18 -46.45 -30.57
C THR A 203 -15.30 -45.85 -29.74
N SER A 204 -16.29 -46.64 -29.30
CA SER A 204 -17.38 -46.15 -28.44
C SER A 204 -16.87 -45.70 -27.07
N VAL A 205 -15.94 -46.44 -26.46
CA VAL A 205 -15.33 -46.07 -25.18
C VAL A 205 -14.46 -44.83 -25.35
N ALA A 206 -13.68 -44.74 -26.43
CA ALA A 206 -12.89 -43.56 -26.75
C ALA A 206 -13.80 -42.32 -26.90
N ASN A 207 -14.91 -42.43 -27.62
CA ASN A 207 -15.89 -41.35 -27.80
C ASN A 207 -16.56 -40.91 -26.49
N MET A 208 -16.70 -41.80 -25.50
CA MET A 208 -17.22 -41.44 -24.18
C MET A 208 -16.15 -40.80 -23.28
N LYS A 209 -14.90 -41.27 -23.36
CA LYS A 209 -13.80 -40.78 -22.53
C LYS A 209 -13.26 -39.43 -22.99
N GLN A 210 -13.19 -39.19 -24.30
CA GLN A 210 -12.64 -37.96 -24.86
C GLN A 210 -13.30 -36.68 -24.32
N PRO A 211 -14.64 -36.52 -24.31
CA PRO A 211 -15.27 -35.32 -23.77
C PRO A 211 -15.09 -35.17 -22.25
N ILE A 212 -14.96 -36.28 -21.51
CA ILE A 212 -14.66 -36.24 -20.07
C ILE A 212 -13.25 -35.66 -19.85
N MET A 213 -12.27 -36.14 -20.62
CA MET A 213 -10.89 -35.65 -20.55
C MET A 213 -10.77 -34.18 -20.97
N GLU A 214 -11.50 -33.77 -22.02
CA GLU A 214 -11.56 -32.37 -22.45
C GLU A 214 -12.16 -31.46 -21.36
N GLN A 215 -13.27 -31.87 -20.72
CA GLN A 215 -13.87 -31.12 -19.60
C GLN A 215 -12.95 -31.03 -18.38
N VAL A 216 -12.21 -32.09 -18.05
CA VAL A 216 -11.21 -32.05 -16.97
C VAL A 216 -10.08 -31.08 -17.31
N THR A 217 -9.54 -31.16 -18.52
CA THR A 217 -8.47 -30.27 -18.98
C THR A 217 -8.91 -28.82 -18.93
N GLN A 218 -10.15 -28.52 -19.34
CA GLN A 218 -10.73 -27.19 -19.24
C GLN A 218 -10.88 -26.74 -17.77
N ALA A 219 -11.42 -27.60 -16.89
CA ALA A 219 -11.58 -27.27 -15.48
C ALA A 219 -10.21 -27.04 -14.78
N GLU A 220 -9.17 -27.78 -15.15
CA GLU A 220 -7.81 -27.56 -14.65
C GLU A 220 -7.22 -26.24 -15.14
N ALA A 221 -7.43 -25.89 -16.42
CA ALA A 221 -7.02 -24.61 -16.98
C ALA A 221 -7.74 -23.43 -16.30
N GLU A 222 -9.05 -23.55 -16.05
CA GLU A 222 -9.83 -22.54 -15.33
C GLU A 222 -9.37 -22.38 -13.88
N LYS A 223 -9.10 -23.49 -13.18
CA LYS A 223 -8.52 -23.45 -11.82
C LYS A 223 -7.20 -22.70 -11.83
N ALA A 224 -6.30 -23.03 -12.77
CA ALA A 224 -5.00 -22.38 -12.88
C ALA A 224 -5.13 -20.88 -13.17
N ALA A 225 -6.03 -20.49 -14.07
CA ALA A 225 -6.29 -19.09 -14.36
C ALA A 225 -6.84 -18.32 -13.14
N LYS A 226 -7.79 -18.90 -12.40
CA LYS A 226 -8.34 -18.30 -11.17
C LYS A 226 -7.26 -18.13 -10.10
N LEU A 227 -6.43 -19.15 -9.89
CA LEU A 227 -5.31 -19.07 -8.94
C LEU A 227 -4.26 -18.04 -9.37
N ALA A 228 -3.98 -17.92 -10.68
CA ALA A 228 -3.08 -16.90 -11.20
C ALA A 228 -3.63 -15.47 -10.98
N ASN A 229 -4.94 -15.26 -11.19
CA ASN A 229 -5.58 -13.97 -10.91
C ASN A 229 -5.49 -13.59 -9.43
N ILE A 230 -5.70 -14.55 -8.51
CA ILE A 230 -5.54 -14.32 -7.07
C ILE A 230 -4.09 -13.95 -6.72
N ALA A 231 -3.11 -14.65 -7.31
CA ALA A 231 -1.69 -14.35 -7.12
C ALA A 231 -1.31 -12.95 -7.63
N ASN A 232 -1.87 -12.53 -8.78
CA ASN A 232 -1.68 -11.19 -9.32
C ASN A 232 -2.31 -10.13 -8.40
N SER A 233 -3.52 -10.37 -7.88
CA SER A 233 -4.16 -9.48 -6.91
C SER A 233 -3.32 -9.31 -5.64
N LYS A 234 -2.75 -10.40 -5.11
CA LYS A 234 -1.85 -10.36 -3.95
C LYS A 234 -0.59 -9.54 -4.24
N THR A 235 0.01 -9.72 -5.42
CA THR A 235 1.19 -8.95 -5.87
C THR A 235 0.85 -7.47 -5.97
N ASN A 236 -0.26 -7.12 -6.61
CA ASN A 236 -0.69 -5.72 -6.77
C ASN A 236 -0.97 -5.06 -5.41
N ALA A 237 -1.62 -5.76 -4.48
CA ALA A 237 -1.84 -5.26 -3.12
C ALA A 237 -0.52 -4.98 -2.38
N GLN A 238 0.49 -5.84 -2.57
CA GLN A 238 1.82 -5.63 -2.01
C GLN A 238 2.51 -4.42 -2.63
N THR A 239 2.53 -4.32 -3.97
CA THR A 239 3.12 -3.17 -4.67
C THR A 239 2.45 -1.86 -4.26
N ALA A 240 1.12 -1.84 -4.15
CA ALA A 240 0.37 -0.68 -3.68
C ALA A 240 0.74 -0.26 -2.24
N TYR A 241 0.96 -1.25 -1.36
CA TYR A 241 1.42 -1.00 0.01
C TYR A 241 2.84 -0.41 0.03
N ASP A 242 3.76 -0.95 -0.77
CA ASP A 242 5.14 -0.49 -0.83
C ASP A 242 5.22 0.94 -1.39
N GLU A 243 4.52 1.21 -2.50
CA GLU A 243 4.41 2.55 -3.09
C GLU A 243 3.76 3.56 -2.12
N GLY A 244 2.68 3.15 -1.45
CA GLY A 244 2.02 3.96 -0.43
C GLY A 244 2.94 4.30 0.75
N THR A 245 3.73 3.33 1.20
CA THR A 245 4.71 3.51 2.29
C THR A 245 5.77 4.54 1.90
N VAL A 246 6.36 4.41 0.71
CA VAL A 246 7.37 5.35 0.21
C VAL A 246 6.79 6.76 0.07
N ALA A 247 5.55 6.90 -0.44
CA ALA A 247 4.88 8.18 -0.57
C ALA A 247 4.64 8.85 0.80
N LEU A 248 4.22 8.07 1.79
CA LEU A 248 3.99 8.53 3.17
C LEU A 248 5.29 8.90 3.88
N GLU A 249 6.37 8.18 3.66
CA GLU A 249 7.70 8.54 4.19
C GLU A 249 8.25 9.81 3.55
N ALA A 250 8.09 9.97 2.23
CA ALA A 250 8.44 11.21 1.54
C ALA A 250 7.63 12.40 2.08
N GLN A 251 6.34 12.19 2.37
CA GLN A 251 5.50 13.20 3.02
C GLN A 251 5.99 13.53 4.43
N ARG A 252 6.34 12.51 5.23
CA ARG A 252 6.94 12.71 6.57
C ARG A 252 8.14 13.64 6.49
N GLY A 253 9.06 13.39 5.56
CA GLY A 253 10.23 14.24 5.34
C GLY A 253 9.87 15.71 5.02
N ARG A 254 8.87 15.92 4.15
CA ARG A 254 8.38 17.28 3.81
C ARG A 254 7.75 17.98 5.03
N LEU A 255 6.94 17.26 5.81
CA LEU A 255 6.31 17.79 7.02
C LEU A 255 7.35 18.17 8.07
N VAL A 256 8.36 17.32 8.29
CA VAL A 256 9.48 17.63 9.19
C VAL A 256 10.19 18.90 8.73
N ALA A 257 10.52 19.01 7.43
CA ALA A 257 11.21 20.17 6.90
C ALA A 257 10.39 21.48 7.05
N GLN A 258 9.09 21.43 6.74
CA GLN A 258 8.19 22.57 6.88
C GLN A 258 8.03 23.00 8.35
N GLN A 259 7.80 22.04 9.24
CA GLN A 259 7.62 22.30 10.67
C GLN A 259 8.92 22.82 11.29
N LEU A 260 10.08 22.26 10.93
CA LEU A 260 11.37 22.72 11.40
C LEU A 260 11.65 24.17 10.96
N ALA A 261 11.32 24.53 9.71
CA ALA A 261 11.48 25.90 9.23
C ALA A 261 10.60 26.88 10.02
N ALA A 262 9.34 26.52 10.29
CA ALA A 262 8.43 27.34 11.09
C ALA A 262 8.89 27.50 12.54
N ILE A 263 9.39 26.43 13.17
CA ILE A 263 9.94 26.49 14.53
C ILE A 263 11.20 27.36 14.56
N LYS A 264 12.11 27.22 13.58
CA LYS A 264 13.33 28.07 13.47
C LYS A 264 12.98 29.54 13.31
N GLU A 265 11.98 29.86 12.49
CA GLU A 265 11.51 31.24 12.31
C GLU A 265 10.91 31.81 13.60
N LEU A 266 10.08 31.03 14.31
CA LEU A 266 9.52 31.42 15.60
C LEU A 266 10.59 31.63 16.67
N ASP A 267 11.58 30.74 16.74
CA ASP A 267 12.71 30.84 17.67
C ASP A 267 13.52 32.12 17.41
N TYR A 268 13.84 32.41 16.14
CA TYR A 268 14.51 33.65 15.74
C TYR A 268 13.69 34.91 16.07
N ALA A 269 12.37 34.89 15.82
CA ALA A 269 11.49 36.00 16.17
C ALA A 269 11.46 36.26 17.69
N LYS A 270 11.44 35.21 18.50
CA LYS A 270 11.51 35.32 19.97
C LYS A 270 12.87 35.83 20.44
N GLN A 271 13.97 35.38 19.84
CA GLN A 271 15.31 35.90 20.13
C GLN A 271 15.45 37.39 19.85
N THR A 272 14.86 37.86 18.75
CA THR A 272 14.92 39.29 18.36
C THR A 272 13.94 40.18 19.15
N GLY A 273 13.04 39.60 19.95
CA GLY A 273 12.11 40.34 20.81
C GLY A 273 11.07 41.17 20.06
N ARG A 274 10.89 40.94 18.75
CA ARG A 274 9.94 41.70 17.92
C ARG A 274 8.55 41.06 17.99
N ALA A 275 7.64 41.71 18.71
CA ALA A 275 6.26 41.22 18.89
C ALA A 275 5.56 40.89 17.57
N ASP A 276 5.68 41.76 16.56
CA ASP A 276 5.07 41.55 15.24
C ASP A 276 5.64 40.32 14.51
N ALA A 277 6.94 40.08 14.63
CA ALA A 277 7.59 38.92 14.03
C ALA A 277 7.17 37.62 14.74
N ILE A 278 6.98 37.66 16.06
CA ILE A 278 6.51 36.52 16.85
C ILE A 278 5.08 36.16 16.44
N LEU A 279 4.19 37.15 16.29
CA LEU A 279 2.81 36.94 15.86
C LEU A 279 2.77 36.28 14.47
N ALA A 280 3.48 36.85 13.49
CA ALA A 280 3.54 36.33 12.12
C ALA A 280 4.12 34.90 12.06
N ALA A 281 5.19 34.62 12.81
CA ALA A 281 5.77 33.28 12.89
C ALA A 281 4.82 32.27 13.56
N THR A 282 4.06 32.71 14.56
CA THR A 282 3.04 31.89 15.23
C THR A 282 1.89 31.56 14.29
N GLU A 283 1.42 32.52 13.50
CA GLU A 283 0.38 32.30 12.48
C GLU A 283 0.84 31.31 11.40
N ARG A 284 2.10 31.40 10.95
CA ARG A 284 2.66 30.43 9.99
C ARG A 284 2.77 29.03 10.58
N LEU A 285 3.19 28.90 11.84
CA LEU A 285 3.23 27.62 12.55
C LEU A 285 1.81 27.03 12.66
N ALA A 286 0.82 27.85 13.01
CA ALA A 286 -0.57 27.43 13.08
C ALA A 286 -1.13 27.03 11.69
N ALA A 287 -0.78 27.76 10.63
CA ALA A 287 -1.17 27.42 9.26
C ALA A 287 -0.54 26.10 8.78
N ALA A 288 0.75 25.88 9.07
CA ALA A 288 1.43 24.61 8.81
C ALA A 288 0.77 23.44 9.57
N THR A 289 0.21 23.72 10.75
CA THR A 289 -0.54 22.77 11.57
C THR A 289 -1.93 22.45 10.98
N ASN A 290 -2.60 23.44 10.39
CA ASN A 290 -3.97 23.32 9.87
C ASN A 290 -4.06 22.72 8.45
N ALA A 291 -2.98 22.71 7.68
CA ALA A 291 -2.92 22.02 6.37
C ALA A 291 -3.17 20.50 6.45
N ARG A 292 -3.19 19.96 7.68
CA ARG A 292 -3.48 18.57 8.06
C ARG A 292 -4.71 17.92 7.40
N ASN A 293 -5.81 18.64 7.22
CA ASN A 293 -7.11 18.00 6.93
C ASN A 293 -7.43 17.77 5.45
N GLN A 294 -6.69 18.36 4.51
CA GLN A 294 -7.05 18.30 3.08
C GLN A 294 -6.42 17.12 2.34
N PHE A 295 -5.36 16.51 2.87
CA PHE A 295 -4.60 15.46 2.20
C PHE A 295 -5.07 14.04 2.54
N ASP A 296 -5.75 13.84 3.67
CA ASP A 296 -6.23 12.53 4.16
C ASP A 296 -7.20 11.83 3.18
N ASN A 297 -7.98 12.57 2.39
CA ASN A 297 -9.02 11.97 1.54
C ASN A 297 -8.51 11.42 0.20
N SER A 298 -7.50 12.02 -0.44
CA SER A 298 -7.12 11.61 -1.81
C SER A 298 -6.34 10.30 -1.85
N LEU A 299 -5.50 10.05 -0.84
CA LEU A 299 -4.65 8.85 -0.77
C LEU A 299 -5.48 7.63 -0.38
N LEU A 300 -6.43 7.81 0.54
CA LEU A 300 -7.41 6.78 0.91
C LEU A 300 -8.32 6.44 -0.29
N GLN A 301 -8.75 7.45 -1.05
CA GLN A 301 -9.59 7.24 -2.24
C GLN A 301 -8.83 6.49 -3.34
N SER A 302 -7.59 6.90 -3.65
CA SER A 302 -6.73 6.20 -4.61
C SER A 302 -6.47 4.75 -4.19
N TYR A 303 -6.38 4.48 -2.89
CA TYR A 303 -6.18 3.14 -2.37
C TYR A 303 -7.46 2.29 -2.43
N ILE A 304 -8.62 2.88 -2.12
CA ILE A 304 -9.93 2.24 -2.30
C ILE A 304 -10.16 1.91 -3.79
N ASP A 305 -9.81 2.80 -4.70
CA ASP A 305 -9.97 2.57 -6.15
C ASP A 305 -9.02 1.46 -6.65
N MET A 306 -7.84 1.30 -6.05
CA MET A 306 -6.86 0.28 -6.42
C MET A 306 -7.19 -1.11 -5.85
N MET A 307 -7.89 -1.16 -4.71
CA MET A 307 -8.27 -2.40 -4.02
C MET A 307 -9.75 -2.76 -4.20
N GLY A 308 -10.53 -1.84 -4.77
CA GLY A 308 -12.00 -1.83 -4.79
C GLY A 308 -12.66 -2.79 -5.77
N GLU A 309 -11.90 -3.42 -6.66
CA GLU A 309 -12.41 -4.47 -7.54
C GLU A 309 -11.54 -5.72 -7.41
N VAL A 310 -11.73 -6.44 -6.30
CA VAL A 310 -11.58 -7.90 -6.38
C VAL A 310 -12.92 -8.39 -6.97
N PRO A 311 -12.96 -8.88 -8.22
CA PRO A 311 -14.19 -9.46 -8.76
C PRO A 311 -14.63 -10.54 -7.78
N GLY A 312 -15.78 -10.32 -7.14
CA GLY A 312 -16.51 -11.36 -6.44
C GLY A 312 -17.08 -12.32 -7.46
N GLU A 313 -16.21 -12.98 -8.23
CA GLU A 313 -16.59 -14.07 -9.10
C GLU A 313 -16.90 -15.24 -8.18
N ILE A 314 -18.20 -15.51 -7.98
CA ILE A 314 -18.65 -16.69 -7.25
C ILE A 314 -18.00 -17.88 -7.96
N VAL A 315 -17.16 -18.62 -7.24
CA VAL A 315 -16.50 -19.81 -7.79
C VAL A 315 -17.57 -20.89 -7.95
N GLU A 316 -18.25 -20.89 -9.11
CA GLU A 316 -19.15 -21.98 -9.47
C GLU A 316 -18.34 -23.28 -9.55
N ARG A 317 -18.83 -24.31 -8.87
CA ARG A 317 -18.24 -25.65 -8.95
C ARG A 317 -18.37 -26.14 -10.39
N PRO A 318 -17.27 -26.54 -11.06
CA PRO A 318 -17.37 -27.19 -12.36
C PRO A 318 -18.18 -28.47 -12.22
N VAL A 319 -19.24 -28.61 -13.03
CA VAL A 319 -20.05 -29.82 -13.10
C VAL A 319 -19.58 -30.64 -14.30
N ILE A 320 -18.92 -31.77 -14.07
CA ILE A 320 -18.62 -32.73 -15.14
C ILE A 320 -19.88 -33.57 -15.38
N THR A 321 -20.51 -33.41 -16.55
CA THR A 321 -21.72 -34.14 -16.94
C THR A 321 -21.39 -35.36 -17.81
N ASN A 322 -22.16 -36.44 -17.62
CA ASN A 322 -22.04 -37.65 -18.41
C ASN A 322 -22.58 -37.41 -19.84
N PRO A 323 -21.87 -37.82 -20.92
CA PRO A 323 -22.33 -37.61 -22.29
C PRO A 323 -23.66 -38.31 -22.63
N ASN A 324 -24.10 -39.28 -21.83
CA ASN A 324 -25.36 -40.02 -22.06
C ASN A 324 -26.56 -39.50 -21.23
N SER A 325 -26.37 -38.49 -20.38
CA SER A 325 -27.49 -37.76 -19.81
C SER A 325 -28.02 -36.80 -20.86
N ASN A 326 -29.14 -37.17 -21.48
CA ASN A 326 -29.96 -36.31 -22.34
C ASN A 326 -30.63 -35.23 -21.46
N SER A 327 -29.82 -34.36 -20.85
CA SER A 327 -30.23 -33.09 -20.27
C SER A 327 -29.88 -32.05 -21.31
N GLY A 328 -30.90 -31.39 -21.87
CA GLY A 328 -30.72 -30.35 -22.89
C GLY A 328 -29.64 -29.37 -22.47
N GLY A 329 -28.47 -29.50 -23.08
CA GLY A 329 -27.37 -28.56 -22.95
C GLY A 329 -27.81 -27.26 -23.58
N SER A 330 -28.33 -26.35 -22.77
CA SER A 330 -28.40 -24.95 -23.13
C SER A 330 -26.96 -24.48 -23.31
N ASN A 331 -26.52 -24.37 -24.56
CA ASN A 331 -25.30 -23.68 -24.94
C ASN A 331 -25.33 -22.30 -24.28
N TYR A 332 -24.48 -22.09 -23.27
CA TYR A 332 -24.36 -20.83 -22.58
C TYR A 332 -23.63 -19.86 -23.50
N SER A 333 -24.39 -19.07 -24.25
CA SER A 333 -23.83 -17.92 -24.93
C SER A 333 -23.51 -16.86 -23.88
N ASN A 334 -22.26 -16.43 -23.79
CA ASN A 334 -21.86 -15.20 -23.09
C ASN A 334 -22.43 -13.92 -23.74
N GLU A 335 -23.45 -14.04 -24.58
CA GLU A 335 -24.11 -12.89 -25.17
C GLU A 335 -24.93 -12.17 -24.10
N PRO A 336 -24.83 -10.83 -24.03
CA PRO A 336 -25.61 -10.04 -23.10
C PRO A 336 -27.10 -10.30 -23.32
N VAL A 337 -27.80 -10.80 -22.30
CA VAL A 337 -29.25 -10.97 -22.37
C VAL A 337 -29.94 -9.76 -21.72
N GLY A 338 -31.08 -9.36 -22.27
CA GLY A 338 -31.87 -8.27 -21.71
C GLY A 338 -32.37 -8.64 -20.31
N LEU A 339 -31.98 -7.85 -19.30
CA LEU A 339 -32.22 -8.11 -17.88
C LEU A 339 -33.69 -8.40 -17.57
N ARG A 340 -34.58 -7.53 -18.07
CA ARG A 340 -36.04 -7.66 -17.89
C ARG A 340 -36.57 -8.94 -18.53
N ALA A 341 -36.25 -9.16 -19.82
CA ALA A 341 -36.74 -10.30 -20.57
C ALA A 341 -36.30 -11.63 -19.96
N TYR A 342 -35.05 -11.70 -19.49
CA TYR A 342 -34.52 -12.90 -18.84
C TYR A 342 -35.24 -13.19 -17.52
N ILE A 343 -35.33 -12.22 -16.63
CA ILE A 343 -35.94 -12.41 -15.30
C ILE A 343 -37.43 -12.72 -15.41
N GLU A 344 -38.15 -12.03 -16.29
CA GLU A 344 -39.57 -12.30 -16.54
C GLU A 344 -39.78 -13.70 -17.14
N SER A 345 -38.88 -14.16 -18.01
CA SER A 345 -38.94 -15.54 -18.55
C SER A 345 -38.75 -16.64 -17.48
N LYS A 346 -38.14 -16.29 -16.35
CA LYS A 346 -37.94 -17.17 -15.19
C LYS A 346 -38.98 -16.96 -14.08
N GLY A 347 -40.02 -16.15 -14.34
CA GLY A 347 -41.09 -15.87 -13.38
C GLY A 347 -40.70 -14.88 -12.28
N GLY A 348 -39.59 -14.16 -12.43
CA GLY A 348 -39.18 -13.09 -11.53
C GLY A 348 -39.79 -11.74 -11.92
N SER A 349 -39.56 -10.72 -11.07
CA SER A 349 -40.04 -9.35 -11.30
C SER A 349 -38.88 -8.36 -11.36
N VAL A 350 -38.89 -7.47 -12.36
CA VAL A 350 -37.94 -6.35 -12.48
C VAL A 350 -38.67 -5.02 -12.37
N GLY A 351 -38.31 -4.25 -11.34
CA GLY A 351 -38.72 -2.87 -11.13
C GLY A 351 -37.62 -1.90 -11.53
N PHE A 352 -38.03 -0.73 -12.02
CA PHE A 352 -37.12 0.38 -12.26
C PHE A 352 -37.71 1.64 -11.62
N SER A 353 -36.94 2.29 -10.74
CA SER A 353 -37.33 3.57 -10.16
C SER A 353 -36.21 4.58 -10.38
N SER A 354 -36.50 5.64 -11.13
CA SER A 354 -35.64 6.82 -11.22
C SER A 354 -36.44 8.11 -10.97
N PRO A 355 -35.90 9.06 -10.19
CA PRO A 355 -36.53 10.37 -9.97
C PRO A 355 -36.69 11.19 -11.26
N ASP A 356 -35.81 10.98 -12.24
CA ASP A 356 -35.68 11.77 -13.47
C ASP A 356 -36.00 10.96 -14.75
N GLY A 357 -36.42 9.70 -14.61
CA GLY A 357 -36.63 8.78 -15.73
C GLY A 357 -35.35 8.26 -16.41
N SER A 358 -34.16 8.65 -15.93
CA SER A 358 -32.86 8.21 -16.48
C SER A 358 -32.44 6.86 -15.95
N ALA A 359 -32.19 5.91 -16.86
CA ALA A 359 -31.70 4.56 -16.54
C ALA A 359 -30.35 4.54 -15.78
N MET A 360 -29.56 5.61 -15.88
CA MET A 360 -28.24 5.74 -15.23
C MET A 360 -28.33 6.22 -13.77
N ASN A 361 -29.39 6.95 -13.40
CA ASN A 361 -29.54 7.54 -12.06
C ASN A 361 -30.55 6.80 -11.18
N GLY A 362 -31.18 5.76 -11.73
CA GLY A 362 -32.21 4.97 -11.04
C GLY A 362 -31.67 3.76 -10.27
N THR A 363 -32.55 3.18 -9.46
CA THR A 363 -32.37 1.86 -8.85
C THR A 363 -33.16 0.82 -9.60
N VAL A 364 -32.53 -0.32 -9.90
CA VAL A 364 -33.15 -1.48 -10.52
C VAL A 364 -33.46 -2.49 -9.41
N THR A 365 -34.71 -2.88 -9.27
CA THR A 365 -35.14 -3.92 -8.33
C THR A 365 -35.30 -5.24 -9.06
N ILE A 366 -34.61 -6.28 -8.62
CA ILE A 366 -34.70 -7.64 -9.17
C ILE A 366 -35.18 -8.54 -8.03
N ASN A 367 -36.35 -9.17 -8.18
CA ASN A 367 -36.94 -10.06 -7.16
C ASN A 367 -36.93 -9.46 -5.74
N GLY A 368 -37.21 -8.17 -5.63
CA GLY A 368 -37.24 -7.43 -4.35
C GLY A 368 -35.89 -6.93 -3.83
N LYS A 369 -34.76 -7.26 -4.48
CA LYS A 369 -33.44 -6.70 -4.16
C LYS A 369 -33.13 -5.50 -5.05
N SER A 370 -32.72 -4.38 -4.45
CA SER A 370 -32.37 -3.15 -5.17
C SER A 370 -30.89 -3.10 -5.52
N TYR A 371 -30.59 -2.72 -6.75
CA TYR A 371 -29.25 -2.52 -7.29
C TYR A 371 -29.16 -1.11 -7.88
N SER A 372 -28.10 -0.39 -7.56
CA SER A 372 -27.77 0.87 -8.25
C SER A 372 -27.22 0.59 -9.65
N ALA A 373 -27.32 1.58 -10.55
CA ALA A 373 -26.73 1.50 -11.89
C ALA A 373 -25.24 1.16 -11.84
N THR A 374 -24.48 1.78 -10.93
CA THR A 374 -23.04 1.49 -10.73
C THR A 374 -22.81 0.03 -10.34
N GLN A 375 -23.60 -0.51 -9.40
CA GLN A 375 -23.49 -1.92 -8.99
C GLN A 375 -23.84 -2.89 -10.13
N LEU A 376 -24.76 -2.53 -11.02
CA LEU A 376 -25.06 -3.34 -12.20
C LEU A 376 -23.93 -3.30 -13.22
N ILE A 377 -23.34 -2.13 -13.47
CA ILE A 377 -22.19 -1.98 -14.38
C ILE A 377 -20.98 -2.77 -13.87
N GLN A 378 -20.70 -2.71 -12.56
CA GLN A 378 -19.65 -3.52 -11.91
C GLN A 378 -19.90 -5.03 -12.06
N LYS A 379 -21.16 -5.43 -12.23
CA LYS A 379 -21.59 -6.80 -12.52
C LYS A 379 -21.57 -7.13 -14.02
N GLY A 380 -20.97 -6.28 -14.86
CA GLY A 380 -20.88 -6.48 -16.30
C GLY A 380 -22.16 -6.10 -17.05
N ALA A 381 -23.10 -5.39 -16.42
CA ALA A 381 -24.27 -4.90 -17.14
C ALA A 381 -23.91 -3.70 -18.03
N THR A 382 -24.46 -3.68 -19.23
CA THR A 382 -24.37 -2.58 -20.19
C THR A 382 -25.75 -2.02 -20.46
N LEU A 383 -25.84 -0.70 -20.60
CA LEU A 383 -27.08 -0.04 -20.96
C LEU A 383 -27.10 0.20 -22.47
N VAL A 384 -28.01 -0.46 -23.18
CA VAL A 384 -28.17 -0.31 -24.63
C VAL A 384 -29.61 0.13 -24.91
N ASN A 385 -29.78 1.27 -25.56
CA ASN A 385 -31.10 1.85 -25.89
C ASN A 385 -32.05 1.98 -24.69
N GLY A 386 -31.52 2.32 -23.51
CA GLY A 386 -32.31 2.47 -22.28
C GLY A 386 -32.73 1.16 -21.61
N ALA A 387 -32.26 0.01 -22.11
CA ALA A 387 -32.46 -1.29 -21.48
C ALA A 387 -31.13 -1.84 -20.93
N TRP A 388 -31.20 -2.47 -19.76
CA TRP A 388 -30.06 -3.14 -19.15
C TRP A 388 -29.86 -4.52 -19.78
N TYR A 389 -28.65 -4.79 -20.24
CA TYR A 389 -28.19 -6.08 -20.73
C TYR A 389 -27.09 -6.56 -19.81
N ILE A 390 -27.12 -7.81 -19.39
CA ILE A 390 -26.12 -8.36 -18.47
C ILE A 390 -25.83 -9.81 -18.86
N PRO A 391 -24.60 -10.30 -18.68
CA PRO A 391 -24.28 -11.68 -18.96
C PRO A 391 -25.19 -12.64 -18.19
N GLU A 392 -25.65 -13.69 -18.86
CA GLU A 392 -26.56 -14.67 -18.26
C GLU A 392 -25.98 -15.32 -16.99
N SER A 393 -24.67 -15.58 -16.98
CA SER A 393 -23.94 -16.12 -15.84
C SER A 393 -24.12 -15.27 -14.58
N VAL A 394 -24.04 -13.95 -14.72
CA VAL A 394 -24.18 -13.02 -13.60
C VAL A 394 -25.62 -12.94 -13.12
N LEU A 395 -26.58 -12.97 -14.05
CA LEU A 395 -28.01 -12.96 -13.75
C LEU A 395 -28.46 -14.12 -12.87
N ARG A 396 -27.92 -15.33 -13.10
CA ARG A 396 -28.21 -16.50 -12.28
C ARG A 396 -27.70 -16.36 -10.84
N GLY A 397 -26.60 -15.65 -10.63
CA GLY A 397 -26.09 -15.34 -9.29
C GLY A 397 -26.85 -14.24 -8.56
N MET A 398 -27.67 -13.46 -9.27
CA MET A 398 -28.46 -12.36 -8.68
C MET A 398 -29.87 -12.79 -8.26
N MET A 399 -30.44 -13.80 -8.91
CA MET A 399 -31.69 -14.45 -8.51
C MET A 399 -31.46 -15.32 -7.28
#